data_AF-A0A0N1JZY4-F1
#
_entry.id   AF-A0A0N1JZY4-F1
#
_cell.length_a   1.000
_cell.length_b   1.000
_cell.length_c   1.000
_cell.angle_alpha   90.00
_cell.angle_beta   90.00
_cell.angle_gamma   90.00
#
_symmetry.space_group_name_H-M   'P 1'
#
loop_
_entity.id
_entity.type
_entity.pdbx_description
1 polymer ?
#
loop_
_entity_poly.entity_id
_entity_poly.type
_entity_poly.pdbx_seq_one_letter_code
_entity_poly.pdbx_strand_id
1 'polypeptide(L)'
;MSGSENAGNPTGFDRENVAGEAMRQEIFRIWAEAFEGGGDPELSFLANGGDSFQAVVLAGTLFEATGREVDYFDLLEADGADTVHRLVMTAANEH
;
A
#
# COMPACT_ATOMS: atom_id res chain seq x y z
N MET A 1 -22.35 45.61 13.99
CA MET A 1 -23.31 44.48 13.98
C MET A 1 -23.11 43.79 12.64
N SER A 2 -22.19 42.82 12.61
CA SER A 2 -22.47 41.38 12.71
C SER A 2 -23.03 40.84 11.39
N GLY A 3 -22.15 40.21 10.63
CA GLY A 3 -22.46 39.32 9.52
C GLY A 3 -21.31 38.33 9.44
N SER A 4 -21.37 37.31 10.29
CA SER A 4 -20.41 36.20 10.29
C SER A 4 -20.68 35.34 9.07
N GLU A 5 -19.78 35.35 8.09
CA GLU A 5 -19.76 34.34 7.03
C GLU A 5 -19.22 33.03 7.62
N ASN A 6 -20.15 32.18 8.02
CA ASN A 6 -19.91 30.76 8.22
C ASN A 6 -19.87 30.11 6.83
N ALA A 7 -18.67 29.83 6.31
CA ALA A 7 -18.49 29.09 5.06
C ALA A 7 -17.57 27.89 5.31
N GLY A 8 -18.20 26.72 5.50
CA GLY A 8 -17.70 25.42 5.07
C GLY A 8 -16.52 24.85 5.85
N ASN A 9 -16.81 24.11 6.93
CA ASN A 9 -15.90 23.08 7.43
C ASN A 9 -15.78 21.98 6.35
N PRO A 10 -14.59 21.69 5.78
CA PRO A 10 -14.44 20.61 4.82
C PRO A 10 -14.76 19.28 5.52
N THR A 11 -15.90 18.73 5.11
CA THR A 11 -16.56 17.54 5.64
C THR A 11 -15.69 16.30 5.50
N GLY A 12 -15.75 15.40 6.48
CA GLY A 12 -14.92 14.19 6.61
C GLY A 12 -15.01 13.13 5.50
N PHE A 13 -15.64 13.41 4.36
CA PHE A 13 -15.70 12.51 3.21
C PHE A 13 -14.41 12.48 2.37
N ASP A 14 -13.56 13.52 2.44
CA ASP A 14 -12.32 13.56 1.64
C ASP A 14 -11.12 12.91 2.35
N ARG A 15 -11.06 12.93 3.69
CA ARG A 15 -9.87 12.46 4.42
C ARG A 15 -9.64 10.96 4.30
N GLU A 16 -10.70 10.16 4.32
CA GLU A 16 -10.60 8.69 4.22
C GLU A 16 -10.16 8.26 2.82
N ASN A 17 -10.68 8.90 1.76
CA ASN A 17 -10.26 8.63 0.38
C ASN A 17 -8.80 9.05 0.13
N VAL A 18 -8.39 10.21 0.66
CA VAL A 18 -6.99 10.67 0.55
C VAL A 18 -6.03 9.74 1.30
N ALA A 19 -6.42 9.23 2.46
CA ALA A 19 -5.61 8.27 3.20
C ALA A 19 -5.48 6.92 2.46
N GLY A 20 -6.56 6.44 1.84
CA GLY A 20 -6.54 5.24 1.00
C GLY A 20 -5.63 5.38 -0.22
N GLU A 21 -5.71 6.52 -0.92
CA GLU A 21 -4.84 6.79 -2.08
C GLU A 21 -3.36 6.95 -1.67
N ALA A 22 -3.08 7.63 -0.54
CA ALA A 22 -1.72 7.76 -0.02
C ALA A 22 -1.12 6.40 0.35
N MET A 23 -1.90 5.52 0.98
CA MET A 23 -1.48 4.15 1.29
C MET A 23 -1.17 3.36 0.02
N ARG A 24 -2.03 3.47 -1.00
CA ARG A 24 -1.80 2.81 -2.30
C ARG A 24 -0.49 3.29 -2.95
N GLN A 25 -0.26 4.60 -3.00
CA GLN A 25 0.96 5.16 -3.58
C GLN A 25 2.20 4.70 -2.83
N GLU A 26 2.13 4.63 -1.51
CA GLU A 26 3.24 4.15 -0.69
C GLU A 26 3.56 2.67 -0.97
N ILE A 27 2.54 1.82 -1.07
CA ILE A 27 2.73 0.40 -1.41
C ILE A 27 3.31 0.24 -2.82
N PHE A 28 2.88 1.06 -3.78
CA PHE A 28 3.42 1.03 -5.14
C PHE A 28 4.87 1.50 -5.21
N ARG A 29 5.23 2.49 -4.39
CA ARG A 29 6.62 2.93 -4.22
C ARG A 29 7.48 1.79 -3.64
N ILE A 30 7.01 1.14 -2.57
CA ILE A 30 7.69 0.01 -1.92
C ILE A 30 7.86 -1.17 -2.90
N TRP A 31 6.82 -1.48 -3.69
CA TRP A 31 6.91 -2.48 -4.76
C TRP A 31 8.03 -2.15 -5.75
N ALA A 32 8.06 -0.92 -6.27
CA ALA A 32 9.10 -0.52 -7.20
C ALA A 32 10.50 -0.63 -6.57
N GLU A 33 10.66 -0.24 -5.31
CA GLU A 33 11.92 -0.31 -4.57
C GLU A 33 12.43 -1.73 -4.33
N ALA A 34 11.54 -2.72 -4.18
CA ALA A 34 11.92 -4.13 -4.11
C ALA A 34 12.68 -4.61 -5.36
N PHE A 35 12.52 -3.89 -6.48
CA PHE A 35 13.14 -4.13 -7.77
C PHE A 35 13.98 -2.93 -8.25
N GLU A 36 14.74 -2.33 -7.33
CA GLU A 36 15.69 -1.23 -7.63
C GLU A 36 15.04 0.03 -8.25
N GLY A 37 13.76 0.26 -7.93
CA GLY A 37 12.95 1.38 -8.45
C GLY A 37 12.31 1.10 -9.81
N GLY A 38 12.42 -0.12 -10.34
CA GLY A 38 11.98 -0.51 -11.69
C GLY A 38 10.89 -1.57 -11.76
N GLY A 39 10.30 -1.98 -10.64
CA GLY A 39 9.26 -3.02 -10.61
C GLY A 39 8.02 -2.63 -11.40
N ASP A 40 7.61 -3.47 -12.36
CA ASP A 40 6.36 -3.31 -13.10
C ASP A 40 5.19 -3.70 -12.18
N PRO A 41 4.25 -2.78 -11.89
CA PRO A 41 3.12 -3.06 -11.00
C PRO A 41 2.12 -4.06 -11.58
N GLU A 42 2.13 -4.31 -12.89
CA GLU A 42 1.20 -5.23 -13.58
C GLU A 42 1.77 -6.65 -13.73
N LEU A 43 3.04 -6.85 -13.42
CA LEU A 43 3.68 -8.17 -13.43
C LEU A 43 3.62 -8.82 -12.06
N SER A 44 3.52 -10.14 -12.02
CA SER A 44 3.65 -10.89 -10.77
C SER A 44 5.01 -10.68 -10.11
N PHE A 45 5.09 -10.93 -8.80
CA PHE A 45 6.33 -10.75 -8.03
C PHE A 45 7.49 -11.57 -8.63
N LEU A 46 7.22 -12.84 -8.97
CA LEU A 46 8.21 -13.71 -9.62
C LEU A 46 8.53 -13.27 -11.06
N ALA A 47 7.56 -12.71 -11.80
CA ALA A 47 7.79 -12.20 -13.16
C ALA A 47 8.64 -10.93 -13.18
N ASN A 48 8.62 -10.13 -12.11
CA ASN A 48 9.57 -9.04 -11.88
C ASN A 48 10.99 -9.53 -11.51
N GLY A 49 11.20 -10.84 -11.39
CA GLY A 49 12.47 -11.43 -10.97
C GLY A 49 12.60 -11.58 -9.46
N GLY A 50 11.51 -11.46 -8.71
CA GLY A 50 11.47 -11.63 -7.27
C GLY A 50 11.80 -13.06 -6.83
N ASP A 51 12.35 -13.19 -5.63
CA ASP A 51 12.62 -14.47 -4.99
C ASP A 51 12.12 -14.52 -3.54
N SER A 52 12.27 -15.67 -2.89
CA SER A 52 11.83 -15.86 -1.50
C SER A 52 12.51 -14.91 -0.50
N PHE A 53 13.77 -14.53 -0.74
CA PHE A 53 14.48 -13.61 0.14
C PHE A 53 13.92 -12.19 -0.03
N GLN A 54 13.72 -11.73 -1.26
CA GLN A 54 13.10 -10.44 -1.54
C GLN A 54 11.65 -10.39 -1.03
N ALA A 55 10.89 -11.48 -1.07
CA ALA A 55 9.54 -11.53 -0.50
C ALA A 55 9.54 -11.30 1.01
N VAL A 56 10.50 -11.89 1.74
CA VAL A 56 10.68 -11.65 3.19
C VAL A 56 11.09 -10.20 3.46
N VAL A 57 12.00 -9.65 2.66
CA VAL A 57 12.40 -8.23 2.79
C VAL A 57 11.21 -7.31 2.54
N LEU A 58 10.43 -7.57 1.48
CA LEU A 58 9.23 -6.81 1.14
C LEU A 58 8.19 -6.86 2.26
N ALA A 59 7.93 -8.04 2.85
CA ALA A 59 7.05 -8.18 4.00
C ALA A 59 7.48 -7.27 5.18
N GLY A 60 8.78 -7.27 5.49
CA GLY A 60 9.35 -6.40 6.52
C GLY A 60 9.17 -4.91 6.20
N THR A 61 9.47 -4.49 4.98
CA THR A 61 9.32 -3.09 4.56
C THR A 61 7.85 -2.64 4.58
N LEU A 62 6.92 -3.49 4.16
CA LEU A 62 5.48 -3.22 4.24
C LEU A 62 5.03 -3.08 5.70
N PHE A 63 5.50 -3.95 6.59
CA PHE A 63 5.18 -3.85 8.02
C PHE A 63 5.74 -2.56 8.64
N GLU A 64 6.98 -2.20 8.35
CA GLU A 64 7.58 -0.96 8.86
C GLU A 64 6.84 0.30 8.37
N ALA A 65 6.39 0.31 7.12
CA ALA A 65 5.69 1.44 6.52
C ALA A 65 4.22 1.54 6.94
N THR A 66 3.54 0.40 7.11
CA THR A 66 2.07 0.35 7.25
C THR A 66 1.59 -0.12 8.63
N GLY A 67 2.47 -0.75 9.41
CA GLY A 67 2.13 -1.43 10.66
C GLY A 67 1.36 -2.73 10.49
N ARG A 68 1.23 -3.24 9.26
CA ARG A 68 0.40 -4.40 8.93
C ARG A 68 1.26 -5.57 8.47
N GLU A 69 1.02 -6.72 9.08
CA GLU A 69 1.72 -7.95 8.76
C GLU A 69 1.11 -8.60 7.51
N VAL A 70 1.95 -8.94 6.55
CA VAL A 70 1.55 -9.66 5.33
C VAL A 70 2.42 -10.90 5.24
N ASP A 71 1.81 -12.06 4.98
CA ASP A 71 2.55 -13.30 4.81
C ASP A 71 3.44 -13.23 3.54
N TYR A 72 4.69 -13.64 3.66
CA TYR A 72 5.63 -13.60 2.55
C TYR A 72 5.27 -14.61 1.45
N PHE A 73 4.55 -15.69 1.74
CA PHE A 73 4.01 -16.61 0.74
C PHE A 73 2.95 -15.91 -0.12
N ASP A 74 2.08 -15.11 0.48
CA ASP A 74 1.09 -14.33 -0.26
C ASP A 74 1.77 -13.29 -1.16
N LEU A 75 2.89 -12.70 -0.71
CA LEU A 75 3.70 -11.79 -1.53
C LEU A 75 4.41 -12.51 -2.68
N LEU A 76 4.89 -13.74 -2.44
CA LEU A 76 5.53 -14.55 -3.47
C LEU A 76 4.55 -14.90 -4.60
N GLU A 77 3.28 -15.10 -4.24
CA GLU A 77 2.17 -15.38 -5.17
C GLU A 77 1.48 -14.11 -5.70
N ALA A 78 1.90 -12.92 -5.26
CA ALA A 78 1.24 -11.68 -5.63
C ALA A 78 1.32 -11.41 -7.13
N ASP A 79 0.14 -11.30 -7.75
CA ASP A 79 -0.02 -10.93 -9.15
C ASP A 79 -0.13 -9.40 -9.26
N GLY A 80 1.01 -8.73 -9.06
CA GLY A 80 1.15 -7.28 -9.16
C GLY A 80 0.94 -6.49 -7.87
N ALA A 81 1.28 -5.20 -7.95
CA ALA A 81 1.28 -4.28 -6.81
C ALA A 81 -0.12 -4.04 -6.24
N ASP A 82 -1.18 -4.11 -7.05
CA ASP A 82 -2.56 -4.01 -6.56
C ASP A 82 -2.97 -5.21 -5.69
N THR A 83 -2.39 -6.39 -5.94
CA THR A 83 -2.59 -7.57 -5.08
C THR A 83 -1.94 -7.33 -3.72
N VAL A 84 -0.73 -6.78 -3.68
CA VAL A 84 -0.06 -6.39 -2.43
C VAL A 84 -0.86 -5.34 -1.66
N HIS A 85 -1.37 -4.32 -2.34
CA HIS A 85 -2.25 -3.32 -1.70
C HIS A 85 -3.48 -3.97 -1.07
N ARG A 86 -4.13 -4.92 -1.74
CA ARG A 86 -5.28 -5.65 -1.16
C ARG A 86 -4.90 -6.50 0.04
N LEU A 87 -3.75 -7.17 0.02
CA LEU A 87 -3.24 -7.96 1.15
C LEU A 87 -3.05 -7.07 2.38
N VAL A 88 -2.36 -5.93 2.21
CA VAL A 88 -2.16 -4.93 3.26
C VAL A 88 -3.49 -4.36 3.76
N MET A 89 -4.46 -4.11 2.88
CA MET A 89 -5.80 -3.62 3.27
C MET A 89 -6.63 -4.65 4.01
N THR A 90 -6.45 -5.94 3.71
CA THR A 90 -7.16 -7.04 4.39
C THR A 90 -6.57 -7.29 5.77
N ALA A 91 -5.25 -7.27 5.92
CA ALA A 91 -4.56 -7.44 7.20
C ALA A 91 -5.00 -6.41 8.27
N ALA A 92 -5.41 -5.20 7.87
CA ALA A 92 -5.97 -4.22 8.81
C ALA A 92 -7.35 -4.56 9.36
N ASN A 93 -8.12 -5.40 8.67
CA ASN A 93 -9.49 -5.74 9.05
C ASN A 93 -9.57 -6.99 9.94
N GLU A 94 -8.44 -7.66 10.17
CA GLU A 94 -8.36 -8.88 10.97
C GLU A 94 -8.02 -8.62 12.45
N HIS A 95 -7.90 -7.34 12.85
CA HIS A 95 -7.60 -6.86 14.21
C HIS A 95 -8.63 -5.82 14.69
#